data_AF-A0A1X7U6X2-F1
#
_entry.id   AF-A0A1X7U6X2-F1
#
_cell.length_a   1.000
_cell.length_b   1.000
_cell.length_c   1.000
_cell.angle_alpha   90.00
_cell.angle_beta   90.00
_cell.angle_gamma   90.00
#
_symmetry.space_group_name_H-M   'P 1'
#
loop_
_entity.id
_entity.type
_entity.pdbx_description
1 polymer ?
#
loop_
_entity_poly.entity_id
_entity_poly.type
_entity_poly.pdbx_seq_one_letter_code
_entity_poly.pdbx_strand_id
1 'polypeptide(L)' 'MENNNECMACSVIDRAIQLHGALGVSQDSLLAHWYMYARSLRVADGPDIVHLETVTKEELKAKL' A
#
# COMPACT_ATOMS: atom_id res chain seq x y z
N MET A 1 8.65 15.14 6.63
CA MET A 1 8.98 13.76 6.26
C MET A 1 7.68 13.11 5.82
N GLU A 2 7.28 13.34 4.58
CA GLU A 2 6.08 12.73 4.00
C GLU A 2 6.59 11.73 2.96
N ASN A 3 6.73 10.47 3.38
CA ASN A 3 7.14 9.39 2.50
C ASN A 3 5.89 8.93 1.74
N ASN A 4 5.59 9.59 0.63
CA ASN A 4 4.43 9.32 -0.24
C ASN A 4 4.58 8.04 -1.09
N ASN A 5 5.36 7.05 -0.64
CA ASN A 5 5.67 5.80 -1.38
C ASN A 5 4.83 4.59 -0.91
N GLU A 6 3.78 4.86 -0.15
CA GLU A 6 2.87 3.88 0.44
C GLU A 6 1.60 3.77 -0.41
N CYS A 7 1.05 2.56 -0.58
CA CYS A 7 -0.23 2.44 -1.28
C CYS A 7 -1.35 3.04 -0.40
N MET A 8 -2.37 3.62 -1.03
CA MET A 8 -3.46 4.32 -0.34
C MET A 8 -4.13 3.46 0.76
N ALA A 9 -4.30 2.16 0.52
CA ALA A 9 -4.87 1.25 1.49
C ALA A 9 -3.99 1.12 2.75
N CYS A 10 -2.68 0.90 2.60
CA CYS A 10 -1.75 0.82 3.73
C CYS A 10 -1.77 2.10 4.56
N SER A 11 -1.73 3.28 3.94
CA SER A 11 -1.71 4.54 4.68
C SER A 11 -3.03 4.85 5.39
N VAL A 12 -4.18 4.41 4.86
CA VAL A 12 -5.47 4.53 5.57
C VAL A 12 -5.53 3.59 6.77
N ILE A 13 -5.09 2.34 6.59
CA ILE A 13 -5.08 1.35 7.67
C ILE A 13 -4.11 1.75 8.77
N ASP A 14 -2.91 2.24 8.42
CA ASP A 14 -1.93 2.72 9.40
C ASP A 14 -2.48 3.86 10.27
N ARG A 15 -3.13 4.85 9.64
CA ARG A 15 -3.84 5.91 10.38
C ARG A 15 -4.91 5.34 11.32
N ALA A 16 -5.66 4.33 10.88
CA ALA A 16 -6.64 3.67 11.73
C ALA A 16 -5.98 2.92 12.90
N ILE A 17 -4.85 2.25 12.68
CA ILE A 17 -4.06 1.61 13.74
C ILE A 17 -3.63 2.65 14.78
N GLN A 18 -3.09 3.78 14.34
CA GLN A 18 -2.64 4.84 15.24
C GLN A 18 -3.77 5.42 16.09
N LEU A 19 -4.97 5.60 15.53
CA LEU A 19 -6.15 6.06 16.27
C LEU A 19 -6.62 5.05 17.34
N HIS A 20 -6.44 3.75 17.10
CA HIS A 20 -6.84 2.69 18.04
C HIS A 20 -5.74 2.31 19.05
N GLY A 21 -4.52 2.84 18.90
CA GLY A 21 -3.40 2.54 19.78
C GLY A 21 -3.08 1.04 19.82
N ALA A 22 -2.85 0.49 21.03
CA ALA A 22 -2.51 -0.92 21.20
C ALA A 22 -3.59 -1.88 20.65
N LEU A 23 -4.87 -1.49 20.66
CA LEU A 23 -5.94 -2.28 20.07
C LEU A 23 -5.74 -2.42 18.55
N GLY A 24 -5.16 -1.42 17.88
CA GLY A 24 -4.90 -1.45 16.43
C GLY A 24 -3.91 -2.53 16.00
N VAL A 25 -3.06 -3.00 16.92
CA VAL A 25 -2.09 -4.09 16.68
C VAL A 25 -2.43 -5.38 17.45
N SER A 26 -3.55 -5.41 18.17
CA SER A 26 -4.01 -6.60 18.90
C SER A 26 -4.63 -7.63 17.94
N GLN A 27 -4.69 -8.88 18.39
CA GLN A 27 -5.46 -9.95 17.73
C GLN A 27 -6.98 -9.74 17.83
N ASP A 28 -7.42 -8.86 18.74
CA ASP A 28 -8.83 -8.48 18.90
C ASP A 28 -9.32 -7.52 17.81
N SER A 29 -8.42 -7.03 16.95
CA SER A 29 -8.70 -6.16 15.82
C SER A 29 -8.18 -6.77 14.53
N LEU A 30 -8.90 -6.50 13.43
CA LEU A 30 -8.47 -6.93 12.09
C LEU A 30 -7.46 -5.97 11.45
N LEU A 31 -7.19 -4.81 12.06
CA LEU A 31 -6.39 -3.74 11.45
C LEU A 31 -4.96 -4.18 11.09
N ALA A 32 -4.27 -4.90 11.98
CA ALA A 32 -2.94 -5.44 11.71
C ALA A 32 -2.95 -6.45 10.55
N HIS A 33 -3.94 -7.34 10.52
CA HIS A 33 -4.10 -8.32 9.45
C HIS A 33 -4.37 -7.64 8.10
N TRP A 34 -5.23 -6.62 8.08
CA TRP A 34 -5.50 -5.86 6.86
C TRP A 34 -4.27 -5.10 6.36
N TYR A 35 -3.45 -4.53 7.26
CA TYR A 35 -2.21 -3.88 6.86
C TYR A 35 -1.26 -4.86 6.16
N MET A 36 -1.08 -6.06 6.74
CA MET A 36 -0.27 -7.13 6.15
C MET A 36 -0.82 -7.59 4.79
N TYR A 37 -2.13 -7.77 4.69
CA TYR A 37 -2.79 -8.17 3.45
C TYR A 37 -2.67 -7.11 2.36
N ALA A 38 -2.93 -5.84 2.67
CA ALA A 38 -2.74 -4.75 1.71
C ALA A 38 -1.28 -4.66 1.24
N ARG A 39 -0.31 -4.93 2.13
CA ARG A 39 1.11 -4.93 1.78
C ARG A 39 1.49 -6.10 0.88
N SER A 40 0.88 -7.27 1.03
CA SER A 40 1.14 -8.44 0.18
C SER A 40 0.57 -8.25 -1.23
N LEU A 41 -0.57 -7.56 -1.37
CA LEU A 41 -1.16 -7.24 -2.68
C LEU A 41 -0.26 -6.39 -3.57
N ARG A 42 0.66 -5.60 -3.00
CA ARG A 42 1.70 -4.88 -3.76
C ARG A 42 2.71 -5.77 -4.50
N VAL A 43 2.58 -7.09 -4.35
CA VAL A 43 3.44 -8.11 -4.96
C VAL A 43 2.62 -9.14 -5.74
N ALA A 44 1.38 -9.41 -5.32
CA ALA A 44 0.60 -10.58 -5.73
C ALA A 44 0.27 -10.66 -7.23
N ASP A 45 0.05 -9.54 -7.93
CA ASP A 45 -0.33 -9.50 -9.36
C ASP A 45 0.69 -8.73 -10.20
N GLY A 46 1.97 -8.90 -9.86
CA GLY A 46 3.06 -8.07 -10.35
C GLY A 46 3.48 -7.07 -9.27
N PRO A 47 4.77 -7.04 -8.89
CA PRO A 47 5.26 -6.00 -8.01
C PRO A 47 4.91 -4.61 -8.55
N ASP A 48 4.58 -3.67 -7.67
CA ASP A 48 4.25 -2.29 -8.07
C ASP A 48 5.26 -1.68 -9.06
N ILE A 49 6.54 -2.04 -8.96
CA ILE A 49 7.58 -1.59 -9.90
C ILE A 49 7.32 -2.03 -11.35
N VAL A 50 6.73 -3.20 -11.56
CA VAL A 50 6.35 -3.71 -12.88
C VAL A 50 5.13 -2.95 -13.41
N HIS A 51 4.17 -2.64 -12.54
CA HIS A 51 3.03 -1.79 -12.90
C HIS A 51 3.49 -0.37 -13.28
N LEU A 52 4.38 0.22 -12.48
CA LEU A 52 4.97 1.54 -12.77
C LEU A 52 5.79 1.53 -14.06
N GLU A 53 6.56 0.48 -14.32
CA GLU A 53 7.30 0.33 -15.57
C GLU A 53 6.36 0.28 -16.78
N THR A 54 5.26 -0.48 -16.66
CA THR A 54 4.23 -0.56 -17.71
C THR A 54 3.62 0.81 -18.01
N VAL A 55 3.21 1.55 -16.97
CA VAL A 55 2.71 2.92 -17.12
C VAL A 55 3.76 3.82 -17.78
N THR A 56 5.02 3.72 -17.35
CA THR A 56 6.12 4.53 -17.90
C THR A 56 6.33 4.28 -19.40
N LYS A 57 6.25 3.02 -19.84
CA LYS A 57 6.37 2.67 -21.27
C LYS A 57 5.25 3.28 -22.11
N GLU A 58 4.02 3.23 -21.62
CA GLU A 58 2.87 3.81 -22.33
C GLU A 58 2.95 5.35 -22.36
N GLU A 59 3.38 5.99 -21.27
CA GLU A 59 3.63 7.43 -21.21
C GLU A 59 4.75 7.88 -22.18
N LEU A 60 5.84 7.10 -22.31
CA LEU A 60 6.91 7.41 -23.26
C LEU A 60 6.43 7.31 -24.71
N LYS A 61 5.63 6.28 -25.05
CA LYS A 61 5.07 6.12 -26.40
C LYS A 61 4.13 7.27 -26.76
N ALA A 62 3.32 7.75 -25.81
CA ALA A 62 2.38 8.85 -26.04
C ALA A 62 3.08 10.21 -26.28
N LYS A 63 4.32 10.37 -25.80
CA LYS A 63 5.11 11.62 -25.92
C LYS A 63 6.04 11.66 -27.13
N LEU A 64 6.21 10.55 -27.84
CA LEU A 64 7.02 10.42 -29.06
C LEU A 64 6.11 10.46 -30.29
#